data_AF-A0A8T0IZ81-F1
#
_entry.id   AF-A0A8T0IZ81-F1
#
_cell.length_a   1.000
_cell.length_b   1.000
_cell.length_c   1.000
_cell.angle_alpha   90.00
_cell.angle_beta   90.00
_cell.angle_gamma   90.00
#
_symmetry.space_group_name_H-M   'P 1'
#
loop_
_entity.id
_entity.type
_entity.pdbx_description
1 polymer ?
#
loop_
_entity_poly.entity_id
_entity_poly.type
_entity_poly.pdbx_seq_one_letter_code
_entity_poly.pdbx_strand_id
1 'polypeptide(L)'
;MRDFASLNPSILTRHFFAPMDGTWRVLPGLAQSGDDCRSFEPRGRPWFRTATSVGKVVVVLIDLSASMNKNLPLYLGAGTILDAAKNIATQLLLTLSSGDHVNIVVFNSTSATPLSTSAILVQDHNTTEQLELDPLRLELSKQTVENQSKPSDLSGALQAALLNFDSNPQAAKVILVVTDGVFATLGNVTLPSTNLTGVKVFLYKLPQSDDNNIFLAGNTLVQQLCAVGGHFEPILKNLENPLLALHKYFSYLANLKRILTGGRPQYGYVYQDFEQIGGNIITVTKPAFSDAGDLIGVAGITIYIEVLGNLTDAVTQALRSRITASAYNASTATQVILTAANCSIVNETTYSCGGSINSDFPSNGGLCMKTDMTSTIQDIVCCGVCSVRGSHRLGSKVIAGVAVGSLLGLLVLVFIGVLGWRGYRKRKEKTAEEAERINNFPGDVKDNFGLLRR
;
A
#
# COMPACT_ATOMS: atom_id res chain seq x y z
N MET A 1 -2.08 -1.59 20.65
CA MET A 1 -2.11 -2.89 19.93
C MET A 1 -2.21 -4.07 20.90
N ARG A 2 -1.36 -4.18 21.94
CA ARG A 2 -1.42 -5.29 22.92
C ARG A 2 -2.75 -5.38 23.67
N ASP A 3 -3.27 -4.25 24.15
CA ASP A 3 -4.55 -4.23 24.88
C ASP A 3 -5.72 -4.70 24.02
N PHE A 4 -5.72 -4.36 22.72
CA PHE A 4 -6.74 -4.83 21.79
C PHE A 4 -6.60 -6.34 21.51
N ALA A 5 -5.37 -6.83 21.34
CA ALA A 5 -5.09 -8.25 21.13
C ALA A 5 -5.50 -9.09 22.36
N SER A 6 -5.36 -8.56 23.59
CA SER A 6 -5.81 -9.26 24.80
C SER A 6 -7.34 -9.36 24.93
N LEU A 7 -8.10 -8.50 24.24
CA LEU A 7 -9.56 -8.51 24.30
C LEU A 7 -10.18 -9.58 23.37
N ASN A 8 -9.48 -10.02 22.33
CA ASN A 8 -9.99 -11.00 21.35
C ASN A 8 -8.90 -11.99 20.91
N PRO A 9 -8.47 -12.93 21.77
CA PRO A 9 -7.41 -13.90 21.46
C PRO A 9 -7.80 -14.96 20.42
N SER A 10 -9.09 -15.05 20.04
CA SER A 10 -9.65 -16.11 19.22
C SER A 10 -9.76 -15.80 17.72
N ILE A 11 -9.48 -14.57 17.29
CA ILE A 11 -9.50 -14.22 15.87
C ILE A 11 -8.06 -14.07 15.41
N LEU A 12 -7.65 -14.89 14.43
CA LEU A 12 -6.41 -14.70 13.66
C LEU A 12 -6.47 -13.31 12.99
N THR A 13 -6.07 -12.29 13.73
CA THR A 13 -6.04 -10.90 13.29
C THR A 13 -4.65 -10.37 13.51
N ARG A 14 -4.22 -9.52 12.58
CA ARG A 14 -2.99 -8.77 12.73
C ARG A 14 -3.31 -7.30 12.78
N HIS A 15 -2.73 -6.63 13.75
CA HIS A 15 -2.87 -5.19 13.90
C HIS A 15 -1.59 -4.57 13.42
N PHE A 16 -1.69 -3.51 12.62
CA PHE A 16 -0.51 -2.83 12.16
C PHE A 16 -0.70 -1.33 12.03
N PHE A 17 0.44 -0.65 11.98
CA PHE A 17 0.55 0.76 11.64
C PHE A 17 1.73 0.95 10.69
N ALA A 18 1.52 1.69 9.62
CA ALA A 18 2.57 2.09 8.69
C ALA A 18 2.60 3.62 8.59
N PRO A 19 3.68 4.27 9.03
CA PRO A 19 3.83 5.70 8.84
C PRO A 19 4.14 6.04 7.39
N MET A 20 4.07 7.34 7.08
CA MET A 20 4.45 7.87 5.76
C MET A 20 5.92 7.69 5.40
N ASP A 21 6.78 7.38 6.38
CA ASP A 21 8.21 7.11 6.19
C ASP A 21 8.49 5.74 5.55
N GLY A 22 7.46 4.94 5.25
CA GLY A 22 7.62 3.63 4.62
C GLY A 22 7.97 2.50 5.60
N THR A 23 8.07 2.77 6.89
CA THR A 23 8.23 1.71 7.90
C THR A 23 6.89 1.00 8.15
N TRP A 24 6.96 -0.18 8.78
CA TRP A 24 5.77 -0.97 9.09
C TRP A 24 5.91 -1.67 10.43
N ARG A 25 4.89 -1.53 11.27
CA ARG A 25 4.82 -2.13 12.61
C ARG A 25 3.63 -3.04 12.68
N VAL A 26 3.84 -4.31 13.00
CA VAL A 26 2.79 -5.33 13.09
C VAL A 26 2.80 -6.04 14.43
N LEU A 27 1.62 -6.41 14.93
CA LEU A 27 1.42 -7.25 16.10
C LEU A 27 0.46 -8.42 15.75
N PRO A 28 0.81 -9.68 16.09
CA PRO A 28 2.11 -10.11 16.63
C PRO A 28 3.27 -9.86 15.65
N GLY A 29 4.45 -9.55 16.18
CA GLY A 29 5.64 -9.33 15.36
C GLY A 29 6.18 -10.65 14.81
N LEU A 30 6.70 -10.62 13.59
CA LEU A 30 7.24 -11.80 12.90
C LEU A 30 8.64 -11.49 12.37
N ALA A 31 9.48 -12.52 12.35
CA ALA A 31 10.81 -12.41 11.78
C ALA A 31 10.68 -12.34 10.25
N GLN A 32 11.14 -11.25 9.66
CA GLN A 32 11.20 -11.06 8.21
C GLN A 32 12.60 -11.41 7.70
N SER A 33 12.69 -11.91 6.47
CA SER A 33 13.99 -12.01 5.81
C SER A 33 14.52 -10.61 5.47
N GLY A 34 15.84 -10.49 5.32
CA GLY A 34 16.45 -9.20 4.97
C GLY A 34 15.96 -8.65 3.62
N ASP A 35 15.66 -9.54 2.67
CA ASP A 35 15.20 -9.18 1.32
C ASP A 35 13.71 -8.80 1.31
N ASP A 36 12.88 -9.53 2.06
CA ASP A 36 11.45 -9.21 2.21
C ASP A 36 11.26 -7.84 2.86
N CYS A 37 12.10 -7.53 3.85
CA CYS A 37 12.07 -6.24 4.51
C CYS A 37 12.47 -5.08 3.57
N ARG A 38 13.48 -5.28 2.71
CA ARG A 38 13.98 -4.26 1.77
C ARG A 38 13.04 -4.02 0.59
N SER A 39 12.25 -5.02 0.22
CA SER A 39 11.28 -4.92 -0.87
C SER A 39 9.88 -4.49 -0.42
N PHE A 40 9.65 -4.36 0.90
CA PHE A 40 8.35 -3.98 1.43
C PHE A 40 8.14 -2.46 1.40
N GLU A 41 7.26 -2.01 0.50
CA GLU A 41 6.79 -0.63 0.45
C GLU A 41 5.31 -0.53 0.89
N PRO A 42 5.00 -0.04 2.10
CA PRO A 42 3.63 0.03 2.59
C PRO A 42 2.71 0.92 1.75
N ARG A 43 3.20 2.02 1.17
CA ARG A 43 2.37 2.99 0.43
C ARG A 43 1.84 2.46 -0.90
N GLY A 44 2.49 1.43 -1.47
CA GLY A 44 2.00 0.68 -2.63
C GLY A 44 0.99 -0.41 -2.28
N ARG A 45 0.76 -0.71 -1.00
CA ARG A 45 -0.06 -1.86 -0.60
C ARG A 45 -1.56 -1.58 -0.76
N PRO A 46 -2.37 -2.61 -1.11
CA PRO A 46 -3.82 -2.49 -1.24
C PRO A 46 -4.50 -1.80 -0.06
N TRP A 47 -4.11 -2.15 1.16
CA TRP A 47 -4.69 -1.62 2.39
C TRP A 47 -4.32 -0.14 2.61
N PHE A 48 -3.11 0.28 2.25
CA PHE A 48 -2.70 1.68 2.38
C PHE A 48 -3.48 2.54 1.39
N ARG A 49 -3.52 2.09 0.12
CA ARG A 49 -4.28 2.75 -0.95
C ARG A 49 -5.77 2.81 -0.63
N THR A 50 -6.36 1.77 -0.04
CA THR A 50 -7.76 1.77 0.41
C THR A 50 -8.05 2.89 1.41
N ALA A 51 -7.10 3.17 2.31
CA ALA A 51 -7.26 4.18 3.36
C ALA A 51 -7.04 5.61 2.85
N THR A 52 -6.19 5.80 1.84
CA THR A 52 -5.66 7.12 1.48
C THR A 52 -5.97 7.57 0.05
N SER A 53 -6.35 6.66 -0.83
CA SER A 53 -6.55 6.94 -2.25
C SER A 53 -8.02 7.20 -2.60
N VAL A 54 -8.21 8.03 -3.61
CA VAL A 54 -9.47 8.27 -4.33
C VAL A 54 -9.22 8.08 -5.82
N GLY A 55 -10.28 7.84 -6.60
CA GLY A 55 -10.17 7.78 -8.06
C GLY A 55 -9.64 9.11 -8.60
N LYS A 56 -8.51 9.07 -9.32
CA LYS A 56 -7.77 10.26 -9.75
C LYS A 56 -7.17 10.11 -11.14
N VAL A 57 -6.95 11.25 -11.78
CA VAL A 57 -6.07 11.40 -12.94
C VAL A 57 -4.84 12.16 -12.49
N VAL A 58 -3.66 11.55 -12.63
CA VAL A 58 -2.38 12.11 -12.21
C VAL A 58 -1.54 12.43 -13.45
N VAL A 59 -1.08 13.67 -13.55
CA VAL A 59 -0.10 14.07 -14.57
C VAL A 59 1.18 14.49 -13.88
N VAL A 60 2.28 13.79 -14.17
CA VAL A 60 3.60 14.16 -13.66
C VAL A 60 4.32 15.00 -14.70
N LEU A 61 4.66 16.24 -14.36
CA LEU A 61 5.51 17.11 -15.16
C LEU A 61 6.96 16.93 -14.74
N ILE A 62 7.84 16.54 -15.67
CA ILE A 62 9.28 16.38 -15.43
C ILE A 62 10.05 17.35 -16.31
N ASP A 63 10.82 18.20 -15.65
CA ASP A 63 11.69 19.18 -16.29
C ASP A 63 12.89 18.49 -16.96
N LEU A 64 13.17 18.84 -18.21
CA LEU A 64 14.30 18.38 -19.01
C LEU A 64 15.24 19.54 -19.39
N SER A 65 15.16 20.70 -18.74
CA SER A 65 16.15 21.78 -18.95
C SER A 65 17.57 21.29 -18.69
N ALA A 66 18.56 21.93 -19.34
CA ALA A 66 19.97 21.54 -19.18
C ALA A 66 20.44 21.57 -17.71
N SER A 67 19.83 22.38 -16.86
CA SER A 67 20.17 22.49 -15.44
C SER A 67 19.78 21.25 -14.63
N MET A 68 18.84 20.45 -15.11
CA MET A 68 18.49 19.15 -14.51
C MET A 68 19.62 18.10 -14.62
N ASN A 69 20.65 18.34 -15.44
CA ASN A 69 21.85 17.50 -15.53
C ASN A 69 22.88 17.80 -14.44
N LYS A 70 22.65 18.82 -13.61
CA LYS A 70 23.51 19.09 -12.47
C LYS A 70 23.39 17.99 -11.43
N ASN A 71 24.48 17.78 -10.70
CA ASN A 71 24.52 16.83 -9.60
C ASN A 71 23.67 17.34 -8.43
N LEU A 72 22.99 16.40 -7.78
CA LEU A 72 22.37 16.64 -6.49
C LEU A 72 23.43 17.01 -5.44
N PRO A 73 23.08 17.81 -4.43
CA PRO A 73 23.89 17.93 -3.23
C PRO A 73 24.17 16.55 -2.62
N LEU A 74 25.40 16.32 -2.14
CA LEU A 74 25.82 15.01 -1.61
C LEU A 74 24.95 14.52 -0.45
N TYR A 75 24.39 15.43 0.36
CA TYR A 75 23.51 15.10 1.48
C TYR A 75 22.11 14.65 1.03
N LEU A 76 21.74 14.90 -0.22
CA LEU A 76 20.47 14.47 -0.80
C LEU A 76 20.57 13.10 -1.48
N GLY A 77 21.71 12.81 -2.12
CA GLY A 77 21.93 11.54 -2.78
C GLY A 77 22.99 11.65 -3.88
N ALA A 78 23.11 10.57 -4.65
CA ALA A 78 23.98 10.51 -5.81
C ALA A 78 23.19 10.65 -7.11
N GLY A 79 23.87 11.08 -8.18
CA GLY A 79 23.29 11.24 -9.51
C GLY A 79 22.86 12.67 -9.82
N THR A 80 22.19 12.82 -10.96
CA THR A 80 21.69 14.11 -11.44
C THR A 80 20.30 14.40 -10.85
N ILE A 81 19.88 15.66 -10.95
CA ILE A 81 18.51 16.06 -10.55
C ILE A 81 17.47 15.35 -11.41
N LEU A 82 17.74 15.15 -12.70
CA LEU A 82 16.90 14.37 -13.60
C LEU A 82 16.76 12.91 -13.12
N ASP A 83 17.85 12.29 -12.64
CA ASP A 83 17.78 10.92 -12.10
C ASP A 83 16.86 10.84 -10.89
N ALA A 84 16.95 11.80 -9.97
CA ALA A 84 16.03 11.88 -8.84
C ALA A 84 14.58 12.13 -9.27
N ALA A 85 14.35 13.02 -10.24
CA ALA A 85 13.01 13.31 -10.75
C ALA A 85 12.37 12.07 -11.39
N LYS A 86 13.13 11.32 -12.19
CA LYS A 86 12.72 10.03 -12.75
C LYS A 86 12.40 9.03 -11.64
N ASN A 87 13.27 8.89 -10.65
CA ASN A 87 13.05 7.98 -9.53
C ASN A 87 11.75 8.31 -8.75
N ILE A 88 11.51 9.60 -8.44
CA ILE A 88 10.26 10.06 -7.81
C ILE A 88 9.05 9.63 -8.64
N ALA A 89 9.07 9.88 -9.94
CA ALA A 89 7.97 9.52 -10.82
C ALA A 89 7.77 7.99 -10.89
N THR A 90 8.84 7.21 -11.04
CA THR A 90 8.78 5.74 -11.06
C THR A 90 8.21 5.17 -9.76
N GLN A 91 8.66 5.67 -8.60
CA GLN A 91 8.13 5.23 -7.30
C GLN A 91 6.66 5.61 -7.13
N LEU A 92 6.25 6.81 -7.56
CA LEU A 92 4.86 7.26 -7.52
C LEU A 92 3.93 6.32 -8.28
N LEU A 93 4.35 5.79 -9.44
CA LEU A 93 3.52 4.87 -10.24
C LEU A 93 3.11 3.63 -9.42
N LEU A 94 3.99 3.11 -8.56
CA LEU A 94 3.72 1.94 -7.70
C LEU A 94 2.58 2.19 -6.69
N THR A 95 2.24 3.46 -6.43
CA THR A 95 1.23 3.84 -5.45
C THR A 95 -0.17 4.01 -6.05
N LEU A 96 -0.27 3.96 -7.39
CA LEU A 96 -1.55 4.08 -8.07
C LEU A 96 -2.41 2.84 -7.82
N SER A 97 -3.72 3.05 -7.80
CA SER A 97 -4.76 2.05 -7.58
C SER A 97 -5.47 1.76 -8.90
N SER A 98 -6.11 0.59 -8.98
CA SER A 98 -7.00 0.28 -10.10
C SER A 98 -8.07 1.39 -10.28
N GLY A 99 -8.30 1.79 -11.53
CA GLY A 99 -9.22 2.88 -11.88
C GLY A 99 -8.56 4.26 -11.97
N ASP A 100 -7.34 4.42 -11.45
CA ASP A 100 -6.57 5.65 -11.62
C ASP A 100 -6.09 5.79 -13.08
N HIS A 101 -5.95 7.02 -13.54
CA HIS A 101 -5.29 7.30 -14.83
C HIS A 101 -4.01 8.07 -14.58
N VAL A 102 -2.97 7.79 -15.37
CA VAL A 102 -1.69 8.48 -15.24
C VAL A 102 -1.05 8.79 -16.58
N ASN A 103 -0.41 9.95 -16.68
CA ASN A 103 0.57 10.23 -17.72
C ASN A 103 1.76 10.98 -17.15
N ILE A 104 2.87 10.95 -17.88
CA ILE A 104 4.04 11.77 -17.62
C ILE A 104 4.20 12.70 -18.81
N VAL A 105 4.34 13.98 -18.54
CA VAL A 105 4.68 14.99 -19.55
C VAL A 105 6.08 15.48 -19.22
N VAL A 106 6.96 15.35 -20.20
CA VAL A 106 8.30 15.95 -20.09
C VAL A 106 8.27 17.32 -20.75
N PHE A 107 9.00 18.28 -20.20
CA PHE A 107 9.00 19.63 -20.72
C PHE A 107 10.36 20.29 -20.62
N ASN A 108 10.60 21.27 -21.47
CA ASN A 108 11.83 22.05 -21.51
C ASN A 108 11.52 23.50 -21.94
N SER A 109 12.50 24.21 -22.48
CA SER A 109 12.35 25.60 -22.91
C SER A 109 11.44 25.82 -24.13
N THR A 110 11.13 24.78 -24.90
CA THR A 110 10.43 24.89 -26.21
C THR A 110 9.29 23.91 -26.41
N SER A 111 9.22 22.84 -25.61
CA SER A 111 8.26 21.76 -25.81
C SER A 111 7.79 21.19 -24.48
N ALA A 112 6.52 20.77 -24.46
CA ALA A 112 5.96 19.91 -23.43
C ALA A 112 5.25 18.74 -24.11
N THR A 113 5.75 17.53 -23.91
CA THR A 113 5.30 16.34 -24.64
C THR A 113 4.89 15.23 -23.67
N PRO A 114 3.68 14.69 -23.80
CA PRO A 114 3.29 13.53 -23.02
C PRO A 114 4.05 12.28 -23.52
N LEU A 115 4.49 11.42 -22.59
CA LEU A 115 5.19 10.17 -22.89
C LEU A 115 4.26 9.06 -23.38
N SER A 116 2.95 9.21 -23.15
CA SER A 116 1.89 8.40 -23.74
C SER A 116 0.89 9.31 -24.46
N THR A 117 0.28 8.85 -25.55
CA THR A 117 -0.72 9.62 -26.32
C THR A 117 -1.96 9.97 -25.51
N SER A 118 -2.25 9.19 -24.48
CA SER A 118 -3.34 9.42 -23.52
C SER A 118 -2.95 8.91 -22.13
N ALA A 119 -3.65 9.40 -21.10
CA ALA A 119 -3.46 8.92 -19.75
C ALA A 119 -3.82 7.42 -19.65
N ILE A 120 -2.88 6.62 -19.17
CA ILE A 120 -3.00 5.16 -19.05
C ILE A 120 -3.88 4.83 -17.85
N LEU A 121 -4.91 4.02 -18.06
CA LEU A 121 -5.74 3.46 -17.00
C LEU A 121 -4.97 2.34 -16.28
N VAL A 122 -4.82 2.48 -14.97
CA VAL A 122 -4.27 1.45 -14.09
C VAL A 122 -5.31 0.35 -13.88
N GLN A 123 -4.92 -0.90 -14.15
CA GLN A 123 -5.81 -2.05 -14.10
C GLN A 123 -5.80 -2.74 -12.74
N ASP A 124 -6.84 -3.54 -12.48
CA ASP A 124 -6.87 -4.40 -11.30
C ASP A 124 -6.05 -5.65 -11.58
N HIS A 125 -4.92 -5.80 -10.88
CA HIS A 125 -4.08 -6.99 -10.95
C HIS A 125 -4.13 -7.74 -9.63
N ASN A 126 -4.20 -9.07 -9.72
CA ASN A 126 -3.95 -9.96 -8.58
C ASN A 126 -2.45 -10.00 -8.20
N THR A 127 -1.59 -9.38 -9.00
CA THR A 127 -0.15 -9.26 -8.78
C THR A 127 0.22 -7.83 -8.42
N THR A 128 1.42 -7.64 -7.87
CA THR A 128 1.99 -6.30 -7.63
C THR A 128 2.54 -5.63 -8.91
N GLU A 129 2.48 -6.31 -10.05
CA GLU A 129 3.07 -5.85 -11.30
C GLU A 129 2.04 -5.03 -12.09
N GLN A 130 2.31 -3.74 -12.27
CA GLN A 130 1.54 -2.83 -13.13
C GLN A 130 2.16 -2.81 -14.53
N LEU A 131 2.08 -3.93 -15.24
CA LEU A 131 2.72 -4.13 -16.54
C LEU A 131 2.27 -3.11 -17.60
N GLU A 132 1.04 -2.60 -17.48
CA GLU A 132 0.50 -1.54 -18.33
C GLU A 132 1.26 -0.21 -18.20
N LEU A 133 1.97 0.01 -17.10
CA LEU A 133 2.79 1.20 -16.87
C LEU A 133 4.25 0.99 -17.31
N ASP A 134 4.66 -0.22 -17.70
CA ASP A 134 6.03 -0.49 -18.14
C ASP A 134 6.45 0.29 -19.38
N PRO A 135 5.60 0.47 -20.42
CA PRO A 135 5.93 1.35 -21.54
C PRO A 135 6.20 2.78 -21.08
N LEU A 136 5.42 3.30 -20.12
CA LEU A 136 5.61 4.64 -19.57
C LEU A 136 6.91 4.75 -18.77
N ARG A 137 7.25 3.72 -17.97
CA ARG A 137 8.54 3.63 -17.26
C ARG A 137 9.72 3.57 -18.22
N LEU A 138 9.58 2.82 -19.30
CA LEU A 138 10.60 2.67 -20.33
C LEU A 138 10.81 3.97 -21.12
N GLU A 139 9.74 4.66 -21.51
CA GLU A 139 9.87 5.96 -22.16
C GLU A 139 10.48 7.00 -21.23
N LEU A 140 10.11 6.99 -19.95
CA LEU A 140 10.72 7.88 -18.95
C LEU A 140 12.23 7.64 -18.78
N SER A 141 12.67 6.38 -18.76
CA SER A 141 14.09 6.06 -18.55
C SER A 141 14.98 6.58 -19.68
N LYS A 142 14.48 6.60 -20.92
CA LYS A 142 15.16 7.12 -22.12
C LYS A 142 15.32 8.64 -22.14
N GLN A 143 14.57 9.37 -21.33
CA GLN A 143 14.59 10.84 -21.37
C GLN A 143 15.95 11.38 -20.97
N THR A 144 16.40 12.42 -21.64
CA THR A 144 17.67 13.11 -21.33
C THR A 144 17.41 14.60 -21.31
N VAL A 145 18.29 15.37 -20.68
CA VAL A 145 18.18 16.82 -20.68
C VAL A 145 18.33 17.39 -22.08
N GLU A 146 17.76 18.57 -22.31
CA GLU A 146 18.03 19.36 -23.49
C GLU A 146 19.50 19.83 -23.50
N ASN A 147 20.07 19.96 -24.69
CA ASN A 147 21.45 20.42 -24.87
C ASN A 147 21.61 21.95 -24.67
N GLN A 148 20.50 22.70 -24.63
CA GLN A 148 20.53 24.16 -24.55
C GLN A 148 20.34 24.62 -23.11
N SER A 149 21.19 25.53 -22.63
CA SER A 149 21.01 26.19 -21.33
C SER A 149 19.93 27.27 -21.38
N LYS A 150 18.71 26.88 -21.72
CA LYS A 150 17.54 27.76 -21.65
C LYS A 150 16.68 27.37 -20.44
N PRO A 151 16.04 28.34 -19.79
CA PRO A 151 15.09 28.02 -18.74
C PRO A 151 13.82 27.34 -19.28
N SER A 152 13.19 26.48 -18.49
CA SER A 152 11.99 25.74 -18.90
C SER A 152 10.71 26.57 -18.96
N ASP A 153 9.78 26.19 -19.85
CA ASP A 153 8.44 26.78 -19.97
C ASP A 153 7.41 26.00 -19.14
N LEU A 154 7.26 26.37 -17.88
CA LEU A 154 6.27 25.77 -16.98
C LEU A 154 4.82 26.06 -17.41
N SER A 155 4.54 27.20 -18.04
CA SER A 155 3.15 27.53 -18.43
C SER A 155 2.70 26.64 -19.58
N GLY A 156 3.54 26.47 -20.59
CA GLY A 156 3.32 25.51 -21.67
C GLY A 156 3.18 24.07 -21.16
N ALA A 157 4.01 23.68 -20.18
CA ALA A 157 3.91 22.36 -19.55
C ALA A 157 2.58 22.12 -18.83
N LEU A 158 2.08 23.11 -18.09
CA LEU A 158 0.79 23.02 -17.42
C LEU A 158 -0.38 22.98 -18.42
N GLN A 159 -0.28 23.73 -19.53
CA GLN A 159 -1.27 23.64 -20.61
C GLN A 159 -1.30 22.26 -21.25
N ALA A 160 -0.13 21.66 -21.51
CA ALA A 160 -0.04 20.29 -22.02
C ALA A 160 -0.59 19.26 -21.02
N ALA A 161 -0.35 19.43 -19.71
CA ALA A 161 -0.91 18.57 -18.67
C ALA A 161 -2.43 18.58 -18.65
N LEU A 162 -3.04 19.77 -18.79
CA LEU A 162 -4.51 19.92 -18.74
C LEU A 162 -5.24 19.07 -19.81
N LEU A 163 -4.61 18.85 -20.97
CA LEU A 163 -5.17 18.02 -22.05
C LEU A 163 -5.25 16.53 -21.68
N ASN A 164 -4.64 16.09 -20.58
CA ASN A 164 -4.66 14.70 -20.15
C ASN A 164 -5.82 14.37 -19.19
N PHE A 165 -6.63 15.36 -18.79
CA PHE A 165 -7.71 15.18 -17.82
C PHE A 165 -9.07 14.80 -18.42
N ASP A 166 -9.18 14.70 -19.74
CA ASP A 166 -10.43 14.35 -20.42
C ASP A 166 -10.82 12.88 -20.24
N SER A 167 -9.89 12.04 -19.76
CA SER A 167 -10.08 10.60 -19.56
C SER A 167 -11.10 10.24 -18.48
N ASN A 168 -11.24 11.07 -17.43
CA ASN A 168 -12.20 10.83 -16.36
C ASN A 168 -12.65 12.14 -15.67
N PRO A 169 -13.80 12.72 -16.06
CA PRO A 169 -14.27 13.99 -15.49
C PRO A 169 -14.72 13.86 -14.03
N GLN A 170 -15.01 12.64 -13.58
CA GLN A 170 -15.45 12.30 -12.23
C GLN A 170 -14.28 11.84 -11.36
N ALA A 171 -13.03 12.14 -11.72
CA ALA A 171 -11.85 11.81 -10.92
C ALA A 171 -11.19 13.07 -10.36
N ALA A 172 -10.50 12.94 -9.23
CA ALA A 172 -9.66 14.02 -8.71
C ALA A 172 -8.53 14.30 -9.71
N LYS A 173 -8.34 15.57 -10.09
CA LYS A 173 -7.31 15.99 -11.05
C LYS A 173 -6.09 16.50 -10.31
N VAL A 174 -4.94 15.88 -10.54
CA VAL A 174 -3.69 16.22 -9.84
C VAL A 174 -2.54 16.39 -10.83
N ILE A 175 -1.80 17.49 -10.69
CA ILE A 175 -0.52 17.71 -11.38
C ILE A 175 0.60 17.68 -10.33
N LEU A 176 1.64 16.90 -10.58
CA LEU A 176 2.89 16.92 -9.79
C LEU A 176 4.01 17.41 -10.69
N VAL A 177 4.63 18.51 -10.34
CA VAL A 177 5.76 19.09 -11.08
C VAL A 177 7.04 18.80 -10.31
N VAL A 178 8.02 18.21 -10.98
CA VAL A 178 9.35 17.94 -10.42
C VAL A 178 10.39 18.65 -11.28
N THR A 179 11.10 19.60 -10.68
CA THR A 179 12.00 20.56 -11.36
C THR A 179 13.11 21.01 -10.40
N ASP A 180 14.15 21.65 -10.93
CA ASP A 180 15.12 22.42 -10.16
C ASP A 180 14.71 23.90 -9.97
N GLY A 181 13.66 24.34 -10.66
CA GLY A 181 13.10 25.67 -10.55
C GLY A 181 13.70 26.72 -11.50
N VAL A 182 14.50 26.32 -12.50
CA VAL A 182 15.07 27.23 -13.50
C VAL A 182 14.08 27.46 -14.65
N PHE A 183 13.18 28.43 -14.46
CA PHE A 183 12.11 28.76 -15.42
C PHE A 183 12.37 30.06 -16.20
N ALA A 184 11.79 30.17 -17.40
CA ALA A 184 11.91 31.37 -18.23
C ALA A 184 11.33 32.57 -17.47
N THR A 185 12.07 33.69 -17.45
CA THR A 185 11.87 34.89 -16.61
C THR A 185 10.56 34.90 -15.82
N LEU A 186 10.69 34.55 -14.55
CA LEU A 186 9.65 34.34 -13.55
C LEU A 186 8.71 35.55 -13.27
N GLY A 187 8.94 36.69 -13.92
CA GLY A 187 8.05 37.85 -13.90
C GLY A 187 6.82 37.70 -14.81
N ASN A 188 6.85 36.78 -15.79
CA ASN A 188 5.78 36.62 -16.79
C ASN A 188 5.21 35.19 -16.90
N VAL A 189 5.68 34.21 -16.12
CA VAL A 189 4.97 32.92 -16.03
C VAL A 189 3.60 33.27 -15.50
N THR A 190 2.57 33.23 -16.35
CA THR A 190 1.18 33.36 -15.92
C THR A 190 0.66 31.95 -15.89
N LEU A 191 0.39 31.43 -14.70
CA LEU A 191 -0.30 30.15 -14.60
C LEU A 191 -1.65 30.29 -15.32
N PRO A 192 -2.09 29.28 -16.09
CA PRO A 192 -3.40 29.29 -16.74
C PRO A 192 -4.51 29.10 -15.70
N SER A 193 -4.68 30.08 -14.81
CA SER A 193 -5.44 29.99 -13.56
C SER A 193 -6.91 29.67 -13.78
N THR A 194 -7.51 30.17 -14.85
CA THR A 194 -8.87 29.84 -15.27
C THR A 194 -9.04 28.35 -15.56
N ASN A 195 -8.03 27.72 -16.15
CA ASN A 195 -8.07 26.32 -16.59
C ASN A 195 -7.60 25.35 -15.50
N LEU A 196 -6.94 25.85 -14.46
CA LEU A 196 -6.51 25.07 -13.29
C LEU A 196 -7.60 24.97 -12.21
N THR A 197 -8.77 25.56 -12.43
CA THR A 197 -9.91 25.44 -11.52
C THR A 197 -10.28 23.96 -11.33
N GLY A 198 -10.25 23.48 -10.08
CA GLY A 198 -10.53 22.08 -9.77
C GLY A 198 -9.37 21.10 -9.99
N VAL A 199 -8.17 21.61 -10.29
CA VAL A 199 -6.92 20.82 -10.40
C VAL A 199 -6.02 21.14 -9.22
N LYS A 200 -5.54 20.11 -8.51
CA LYS A 200 -4.54 20.30 -7.45
C LYS A 200 -3.14 20.22 -8.04
N VAL A 201 -2.37 21.29 -7.96
CA VAL A 201 -0.97 21.35 -8.44
C VAL A 201 -0.02 21.25 -7.25
N PHE A 202 0.91 20.30 -7.31
CA PHE A 202 2.06 20.20 -6.40
C PHE A 202 3.33 20.54 -7.17
N LEU A 203 4.09 21.52 -6.71
CA LEU A 203 5.37 21.92 -7.27
C LEU A 203 6.47 21.48 -6.29
N TYR A 204 7.23 20.47 -6.68
CA TYR A 204 8.39 19.97 -5.94
C TYR A 204 9.67 20.48 -6.58
N LYS A 205 10.46 21.21 -5.77
CA LYS A 205 11.76 21.70 -6.21
C LYS A 205 12.89 20.84 -5.64
N LEU A 206 13.77 20.36 -6.52
CA LEU A 206 15.02 19.69 -6.17
C LEU A 206 16.17 20.71 -6.21
N PRO A 207 16.91 20.93 -5.12
CA PRO A 207 18.00 21.88 -5.14
C PRO A 207 19.21 21.32 -5.90
N GLN A 208 19.93 22.22 -6.54
CA GLN A 208 21.24 21.95 -7.13
C GLN A 208 22.33 22.09 -6.05
N SER A 209 23.50 21.48 -6.24
CA SER A 209 24.62 21.60 -5.29
C SER A 209 25.10 23.03 -5.04
N ASP A 210 24.88 23.94 -6.00
CA ASP A 210 25.21 25.36 -5.97
C ASP A 210 23.97 26.28 -5.84
N ASP A 211 22.81 25.73 -5.52
CA ASP A 211 21.55 26.48 -5.48
C ASP A 211 21.41 27.32 -4.20
N ASN A 212 21.65 28.63 -4.33
CA ASN A 212 21.46 29.60 -3.24
C ASN A 212 19.98 29.97 -3.01
N ASN A 213 19.05 29.52 -3.87
CA ASN A 213 17.63 29.85 -3.80
C ASN A 213 16.73 28.62 -3.80
N ILE A 214 16.89 27.78 -2.79
CA ILE A 214 16.18 26.51 -2.67
C ILE A 214 14.65 26.69 -2.61
N PHE A 215 14.16 27.82 -2.09
CA PHE A 215 12.73 28.07 -1.89
C PHE A 215 12.06 28.83 -3.05
N LEU A 216 12.75 29.06 -4.18
CA LEU A 216 12.22 29.93 -5.24
C LEU A 216 11.89 31.36 -4.76
N ALA A 217 12.53 31.80 -3.66
CA ALA A 217 12.37 33.11 -3.07
C ALA A 217 12.78 34.20 -4.08
N GLY A 218 11.90 35.18 -4.32
CA GLY A 218 12.14 36.23 -5.32
C GLY A 218 11.38 36.04 -6.64
N ASN A 219 10.52 35.04 -6.73
CA ASN A 219 9.57 34.92 -7.84
C ASN A 219 8.10 35.07 -7.42
N THR A 220 7.23 35.32 -8.41
CA THR A 220 5.77 35.35 -8.21
C THR A 220 5.12 33.97 -8.34
N LEU A 221 5.88 32.93 -8.73
CA LEU A 221 5.34 31.60 -9.02
C LEU A 221 4.65 30.99 -7.80
N VAL A 222 5.24 31.12 -6.62
CA VAL A 222 4.61 30.64 -5.38
C VAL A 222 3.28 31.36 -5.12
N GLN A 223 3.21 32.67 -5.33
CA GLN A 223 1.97 33.44 -5.16
C GLN A 223 0.91 33.05 -6.19
N GLN A 224 1.29 32.84 -7.45
CA GLN A 224 0.39 32.38 -8.49
C GLN A 224 -0.10 30.95 -8.23
N LEU A 225 0.78 30.07 -7.76
CA LEU A 225 0.43 28.71 -7.37
C LEU A 225 -0.57 28.73 -6.21
N CYS A 226 -0.40 29.64 -5.25
CA CYS A 226 -1.39 29.86 -4.19
C CYS A 226 -2.74 30.34 -4.71
N ALA A 227 -2.76 31.21 -5.72
CA ALA A 227 -4.01 31.72 -6.30
C ALA A 227 -4.89 30.62 -6.90
N VAL A 228 -4.30 29.49 -7.32
CA VAL A 228 -5.01 28.31 -7.82
C VAL A 228 -5.14 27.20 -6.76
N GLY A 229 -4.80 27.48 -5.50
CA GLY A 229 -4.85 26.50 -4.41
C GLY A 229 -3.83 25.38 -4.53
N GLY A 230 -2.69 25.63 -5.18
CA GLY A 230 -1.59 24.67 -5.30
C GLY A 230 -0.76 24.50 -4.02
N HIS A 231 0.35 23.77 -4.14
CA HIS A 231 1.27 23.46 -3.05
C HIS A 231 2.72 23.55 -3.56
N PHE A 232 3.59 24.21 -2.80
CA PHE A 232 5.02 24.26 -3.10
C PHE A 232 5.84 23.67 -1.96
N GLU A 233 6.82 22.84 -2.32
CA GLU A 233 7.72 22.19 -1.37
C GLU A 233 9.11 21.93 -1.98
N PRO A 234 10.19 22.45 -1.37
CA PRO A 234 11.54 22.04 -1.72
C PRO A 234 11.84 20.68 -1.08
N ILE A 235 12.37 19.74 -1.87
CA ILE A 235 12.82 18.44 -1.41
C ILE A 235 14.27 18.60 -0.90
N LEU A 236 14.38 18.90 0.40
CA LEU A 236 15.65 19.15 1.09
C LEU A 236 16.27 17.91 1.74
N LYS A 237 15.52 16.82 1.81
CA LYS A 237 15.90 15.52 2.37
C LYS A 237 15.01 14.44 1.78
N ASN A 238 15.33 13.19 2.10
CA ASN A 238 14.50 12.01 1.81
C ASN A 238 14.43 11.61 0.32
N LEU A 239 15.43 11.90 -0.51
CA LEU A 239 15.47 11.33 -1.87
C LEU A 239 15.77 9.83 -1.90
N GLU A 240 16.36 9.29 -0.83
CA GLU A 240 16.40 7.85 -0.58
C GLU A 240 15.00 7.25 -0.36
N ASN A 241 14.00 8.07 -0.01
CA ASN A 241 12.60 7.69 0.10
C ASN A 241 11.70 8.66 -0.70
N PRO A 242 11.67 8.52 -2.03
CA PRO A 242 10.98 9.47 -2.91
C PRO A 242 9.49 9.68 -2.58
N LEU A 243 8.83 8.63 -2.09
CA LEU A 243 7.41 8.70 -1.71
C LEU A 243 7.17 9.51 -0.43
N LEU A 244 8.16 9.61 0.48
CA LEU A 244 8.07 10.48 1.64
C LEU A 244 8.19 11.95 1.22
N ALA A 245 9.00 12.24 0.20
CA ALA A 245 9.07 13.58 -0.38
C ALA A 245 7.73 14.04 -0.97
N LEU A 246 6.85 13.10 -1.34
CA LEU A 246 5.49 13.36 -1.83
C LEU A 246 4.43 13.34 -0.71
N HIS A 247 4.82 13.48 0.56
CA HIS A 247 3.92 13.36 1.70
C HIS A 247 2.68 14.27 1.62
N LYS A 248 2.81 15.50 1.09
CA LYS A 248 1.69 16.44 0.96
C LYS A 248 0.69 16.01 -0.10
N TYR A 249 1.15 15.35 -1.17
CA TYR A 249 0.28 14.67 -2.13
C TYR A 249 -0.54 13.56 -1.47
N PHE A 250 0.10 12.68 -0.68
CA PHE A 250 -0.61 11.62 0.04
C PHE A 250 -1.58 12.18 1.09
N SER A 251 -1.19 13.22 1.82
CA SER A 251 -2.03 13.90 2.80
C SER A 251 -3.28 14.49 2.17
N TYR A 252 -3.15 15.12 1.00
CA TYR A 252 -4.28 15.65 0.24
C TYR A 252 -5.27 14.54 -0.15
N LEU A 253 -4.79 13.44 -0.73
CA LEU A 253 -5.66 12.33 -1.14
C LEU A 253 -6.34 11.68 0.08
N ALA A 254 -5.60 11.47 1.17
CA ALA A 254 -6.15 10.89 2.39
C ALA A 254 -7.21 11.79 3.02
N ASN A 255 -7.01 13.12 2.99
CA ASN A 255 -7.99 14.06 3.50
C ASN A 255 -9.26 14.07 2.63
N LEU A 256 -9.13 14.01 1.30
CA LEU A 256 -10.28 13.81 0.40
C LEU A 256 -11.03 12.53 0.75
N LYS A 257 -10.32 11.41 0.90
CA LYS A 257 -10.91 10.12 1.29
C LYS A 257 -11.62 10.20 2.64
N ARG A 258 -11.01 10.86 3.63
CA ARG A 258 -11.59 11.08 4.96
C ARG A 258 -12.92 11.84 4.87
N ILE A 259 -12.98 12.91 4.08
CA ILE A 259 -14.21 13.70 3.90
C ILE A 259 -15.29 12.85 3.24
N LEU A 260 -14.96 12.16 2.14
CA LEU A 260 -15.90 11.32 1.39
C LEU A 260 -16.48 10.17 2.22
N THR A 261 -15.71 9.65 3.17
CA THR A 261 -16.09 8.50 4.00
C THR A 261 -16.62 8.90 5.36
N GLY A 262 -16.69 10.20 5.68
CA GLY A 262 -16.99 10.69 7.01
C GLY A 262 -16.01 10.21 8.08
N GLY A 263 -14.76 9.92 7.69
CA GLY A 263 -13.70 9.41 8.57
C GLY A 263 -13.90 7.98 9.06
N ARG A 264 -14.82 7.22 8.44
CA ARG A 264 -15.12 5.83 8.82
C ARG A 264 -14.02 4.88 8.36
N PRO A 265 -13.75 3.79 9.11
CA PRO A 265 -12.85 2.73 8.64
C PRO A 265 -13.28 2.15 7.29
N GLN A 266 -12.31 1.84 6.45
CA GLN A 266 -12.51 1.35 5.09
C GLN A 266 -12.13 -0.11 4.98
N TYR A 267 -12.96 -0.89 4.30
CA TYR A 267 -12.67 -2.31 4.02
C TYR A 267 -11.99 -2.40 2.65
N GLY A 268 -10.81 -3.00 2.63
CA GLY A 268 -10.11 -3.33 1.40
C GLY A 268 -10.80 -4.47 0.65
N TYR A 269 -10.45 -4.61 -0.63
CA TYR A 269 -10.81 -5.78 -1.40
C TYR A 269 -10.06 -7.02 -0.89
N VAL A 270 -10.38 -8.18 -1.46
CA VAL A 270 -9.69 -9.44 -1.17
C VAL A 270 -8.35 -9.45 -1.89
N TYR A 271 -7.24 -9.63 -1.19
CA TYR A 271 -5.90 -9.73 -1.78
C TYR A 271 -5.02 -10.73 -1.01
N GLN A 272 -3.90 -11.14 -1.60
CA GLN A 272 -2.98 -12.06 -0.93
C GLN A 272 -2.13 -11.35 0.13
N ASP A 273 -1.96 -11.97 1.30
CA ASP A 273 -1.10 -11.44 2.35
C ASP A 273 0.36 -11.39 1.88
N PHE A 274 1.07 -10.28 2.15
CA PHE A 274 2.47 -10.13 1.74
C PHE A 274 3.35 -11.21 2.35
N GLU A 275 3.12 -11.53 3.62
CA GLU A 275 3.91 -12.54 4.33
C GLU A 275 3.51 -13.97 3.94
N GLN A 276 2.47 -14.14 3.11
CA GLN A 276 1.95 -15.43 2.63
C GLN A 276 1.54 -16.40 3.76
N ILE A 277 1.26 -15.90 4.97
CA ILE A 277 0.97 -16.74 6.15
C ILE A 277 -0.46 -17.29 6.15
N GLY A 278 -1.37 -16.67 5.42
CA GLY A 278 -2.73 -17.19 5.19
C GLY A 278 -3.29 -16.56 3.94
N GLY A 279 -3.74 -17.38 2.99
CA GLY A 279 -3.83 -17.05 1.57
C GLY A 279 -4.47 -15.70 1.27
N ASN A 280 -5.80 -15.68 1.11
CA ASN A 280 -6.52 -14.45 0.82
C ASN A 280 -6.96 -13.76 2.11
N ILE A 281 -6.73 -12.45 2.16
CA ILE A 281 -7.06 -11.60 3.31
C ILE A 281 -7.93 -10.42 2.90
N ILE A 282 -8.56 -9.83 3.92
CA ILE A 282 -9.23 -8.54 3.86
C ILE A 282 -8.59 -7.66 4.92
N THR A 283 -8.61 -6.35 4.72
CA THR A 283 -8.10 -5.41 5.72
C THR A 283 -9.09 -4.30 5.98
N VAL A 284 -9.33 -4.03 7.27
CA VAL A 284 -10.01 -2.82 7.71
C VAL A 284 -8.96 -1.78 8.04
N THR A 285 -9.02 -0.62 7.39
CA THR A 285 -8.01 0.43 7.52
C THR A 285 -8.58 1.77 7.91
N LYS A 286 -7.75 2.60 8.54
CA LYS A 286 -8.07 3.97 8.88
C LYS A 286 -6.83 4.86 8.75
N PRO A 287 -6.88 5.97 8.00
CA PRO A 287 -5.81 6.94 7.98
C PRO A 287 -5.72 7.67 9.33
N ALA A 288 -4.50 7.94 9.78
CA ALA A 288 -4.19 8.73 10.97
C ALA A 288 -3.64 10.09 10.55
N PHE A 289 -4.15 11.15 11.16
CA PHE A 289 -3.76 12.53 10.86
C PHE A 289 -3.12 13.19 12.07
N SER A 290 -2.21 14.13 11.83
CA SER A 290 -1.71 15.04 12.84
C SER A 290 -2.75 16.08 13.20
N ASP A 291 -2.51 16.84 14.28
CA ASP A 291 -3.37 17.96 14.66
C ASP A 291 -3.41 19.05 13.58
N ALA A 292 -2.36 19.14 12.75
CA ALA A 292 -2.29 20.03 11.59
C ALA A 292 -3.04 19.50 10.36
N GLY A 293 -3.61 18.29 10.42
CA GLY A 293 -4.36 17.68 9.33
C GLY A 293 -3.51 16.93 8.29
N ASP A 294 -2.23 16.70 8.56
CA ASP A 294 -1.32 15.94 7.69
C ASP A 294 -1.39 14.43 7.97
N LEU A 295 -1.24 13.60 6.94
CA LEU A 295 -1.30 12.14 7.06
C LEU A 295 -0.06 11.60 7.77
N ILE A 296 -0.19 11.11 9.00
CA ILE A 296 0.90 10.46 9.73
C ILE A 296 1.14 9.05 9.18
N GLY A 297 0.07 8.34 8.84
CA GLY A 297 0.15 6.97 8.37
C GLY A 297 -1.20 6.28 8.32
N VAL A 298 -1.19 4.96 8.21
CA VAL A 298 -2.39 4.14 8.13
C VAL A 298 -2.34 3.04 9.17
N ALA A 299 -3.38 2.94 9.98
CA ALA A 299 -3.62 1.82 10.87
C ALA A 299 -4.52 0.79 10.17
N GLY A 300 -4.25 -0.49 10.40
CA GLY A 300 -5.04 -1.56 9.80
C GLY A 300 -5.17 -2.80 10.67
N ILE A 301 -6.22 -3.57 10.37
CA ILE A 301 -6.48 -4.89 10.94
C ILE A 301 -6.70 -5.87 9.79
N THR A 302 -5.85 -6.89 9.71
CA THR A 302 -5.99 -7.99 8.76
C THR A 302 -6.94 -9.04 9.29
N ILE A 303 -7.82 -9.54 8.41
CA ILE A 303 -8.77 -10.62 8.65
C ILE A 303 -8.54 -11.67 7.56
N TYR A 304 -8.21 -12.90 7.98
CA TYR A 304 -8.06 -14.03 7.05
C TYR A 304 -9.42 -14.51 6.58
N ILE A 305 -9.60 -14.63 5.26
CA ILE A 305 -10.89 -15.01 4.67
C ILE A 305 -11.27 -16.43 5.06
N GLU A 306 -10.30 -17.32 5.17
CA GLU A 306 -10.50 -18.72 5.57
C GLU A 306 -11.20 -18.84 6.94
N VAL A 307 -11.04 -17.85 7.82
CA VAL A 307 -11.67 -17.81 9.15
C VAL A 307 -13.15 -17.43 9.08
N LEU A 308 -13.61 -16.85 7.97
CA LEU A 308 -15.00 -16.45 7.77
C LEU A 308 -15.92 -17.66 7.49
N GLY A 309 -15.36 -18.81 7.12
CA GLY A 309 -16.12 -20.03 6.83
C GLY A 309 -17.24 -19.77 5.83
N ASN A 310 -18.48 -20.08 6.22
CA ASN A 310 -19.68 -19.92 5.39
C ASN A 310 -20.00 -18.46 5.02
N LEU A 311 -19.37 -17.46 5.65
CA LEU A 311 -19.58 -16.05 5.33
C LEU A 311 -18.69 -15.56 4.19
N THR A 312 -17.73 -16.38 3.73
CA THR A 312 -16.73 -15.99 2.72
C THR A 312 -17.35 -15.42 1.45
N ASP A 313 -18.33 -16.12 0.86
CA ASP A 313 -18.94 -15.71 -0.41
C ASP A 313 -19.76 -14.43 -0.24
N ALA A 314 -20.54 -14.34 0.85
CA ALA A 314 -21.34 -13.16 1.17
C ALA A 314 -20.46 -11.92 1.40
N VAL A 315 -19.35 -12.07 2.14
CA VAL A 315 -18.39 -10.99 2.39
C VAL A 315 -17.68 -10.61 1.10
N THR A 316 -17.22 -11.57 0.31
CA THR A 316 -16.56 -11.30 -0.97
C THR A 316 -17.49 -10.58 -1.94
N GLN A 317 -18.75 -11.00 -2.03
CA GLN A 317 -19.76 -10.33 -2.85
C GLN A 317 -20.08 -8.92 -2.34
N ALA A 318 -20.21 -8.75 -1.02
CA ALA A 318 -20.42 -7.43 -0.41
C ALA A 318 -19.21 -6.49 -0.59
N LEU A 319 -17.99 -7.02 -0.67
CA LEU A 319 -16.79 -6.25 -0.94
C LEU A 319 -16.64 -5.89 -2.42
N ARG A 320 -17.04 -6.79 -3.34
CA ARG A 320 -17.10 -6.48 -4.77
C ARG A 320 -18.17 -5.43 -5.11
N SER A 321 -19.31 -5.46 -4.42
CA SER A 321 -20.37 -4.46 -4.57
C SER A 321 -20.07 -3.15 -3.85
N ARG A 322 -19.15 -3.18 -2.86
CA ARG A 322 -18.55 -1.97 -2.31
C ARG A 322 -17.60 -1.40 -3.35
N ILE A 323 -17.99 -0.26 -3.87
CA ILE A 323 -17.22 0.54 -4.80
C ILE A 323 -15.94 1.01 -4.08
N THR A 324 -14.90 0.17 -4.06
CA THR A 324 -13.58 0.42 -3.46
C THR A 324 -12.83 1.54 -4.17
N ALA A 325 -13.21 1.83 -5.41
CA ALA A 325 -12.86 3.02 -6.18
C ALA A 325 -14.13 3.85 -6.40
N SER A 326 -14.65 4.51 -5.36
CA SER A 326 -15.86 5.33 -5.48
C SER A 326 -15.74 6.27 -6.67
N ALA A 327 -16.63 6.08 -7.67
CA ALA A 327 -16.94 7.08 -8.67
C ALA A 327 -17.24 8.37 -7.90
N TYR A 328 -16.32 9.32 -8.04
CA TYR A 328 -16.37 10.58 -7.35
C TYR A 328 -17.46 11.40 -8.01
N ASN A 329 -18.47 11.83 -7.26
CA ASN A 329 -19.39 12.83 -7.77
C ASN A 329 -18.69 14.18 -7.61
N ALA A 330 -18.22 14.73 -8.73
CA ALA A 330 -17.46 15.97 -8.79
C ALA A 330 -18.15 17.17 -8.10
N SER A 331 -19.47 17.13 -7.93
CA SER A 331 -20.27 18.18 -7.30
C SER A 331 -20.03 18.36 -5.79
N THR A 332 -19.68 17.30 -5.06
CA THR A 332 -19.37 17.41 -3.62
C THR A 332 -17.97 17.95 -3.40
N ALA A 333 -17.08 17.71 -4.37
CA ALA A 333 -15.70 18.14 -4.31
C ALA A 333 -15.55 19.63 -4.65
N THR A 334 -16.40 20.22 -5.49
CA THR A 334 -16.44 21.68 -5.69
C THR A 334 -16.76 22.47 -4.41
N GLN A 335 -17.29 21.83 -3.36
CA GLN A 335 -17.45 22.46 -2.03
C GLN A 335 -16.26 22.22 -1.09
N VAL A 336 -15.46 21.18 -1.31
CA VAL A 336 -14.22 20.91 -0.54
C VAL A 336 -13.02 21.64 -1.15
N ILE A 337 -13.10 21.91 -2.46
CA ILE A 337 -12.07 22.48 -3.31
C ILE A 337 -12.38 23.98 -3.49
N LEU A 338 -11.37 24.81 -3.24
CA LEU A 338 -11.32 26.27 -3.52
C LEU A 338 -11.88 27.19 -2.43
N THR A 339 -11.19 27.24 -1.30
CA THR A 339 -10.84 28.57 -0.77
C THR A 339 -9.33 28.74 -0.92
N ALA A 340 -8.90 29.93 -1.33
CA ALA A 340 -7.48 30.32 -1.43
C ALA A 340 -6.67 30.10 -0.13
N ALA A 341 -7.36 29.77 0.98
CA ALA A 341 -6.80 29.34 2.26
C ALA A 341 -6.07 27.97 2.23
N ASN A 342 -6.18 27.18 1.16
CA ASN A 342 -5.50 25.88 1.03
C ASN A 342 -4.16 25.92 0.26
N CYS A 343 -3.61 27.11 0.02
CA CYS A 343 -2.20 27.17 -0.37
C CYS A 343 -1.34 26.72 0.79
N SER A 344 -0.40 25.81 0.53
CA SER A 344 0.62 25.43 1.50
C SER A 344 1.97 25.59 0.84
N ILE A 345 2.83 26.33 1.54
CA ILE A 345 4.20 26.61 1.15
C ILE A 345 5.05 26.19 2.35
N VAL A 346 5.95 25.25 2.15
CA VAL A 346 6.81 24.75 3.22
C VAL A 346 8.27 25.04 2.88
N ASN A 347 9.02 25.58 3.84
CA ASN A 347 10.43 25.94 3.63
C ASN A 347 11.36 24.72 3.65
N GLU A 348 10.86 23.58 4.16
CA GLU A 348 11.55 22.30 4.22
C GLU A 348 10.50 21.20 4.21
N THR A 349 10.86 20.00 3.73
CA THR A 349 10.08 18.76 3.91
C THR A 349 10.00 18.38 5.39
N THR A 350 9.36 19.19 6.22
CA THR A 350 9.17 18.90 7.64
C THR A 350 8.01 17.94 7.82
N TYR A 351 8.33 16.67 8.08
CA TYR A 351 7.37 15.75 8.68
C TYR A 351 7.21 16.12 10.15
N SER A 352 6.23 16.97 10.44
CA SER A 352 5.85 17.33 11.81
C SER A 352 5.03 16.19 12.40
N CYS A 353 5.67 15.31 13.16
CA CYS A 353 4.95 14.70 14.26
C CYS A 353 4.62 15.79 15.27
N GLY A 354 3.33 16.03 15.52
CA GLY A 354 2.80 17.14 16.30
C GLY A 354 3.65 17.53 17.52
N GLY A 355 3.72 18.83 17.79
CA GLY A 355 4.54 19.40 18.86
C GLY A 355 4.29 18.76 20.23
N SER A 356 5.34 18.77 21.06
CA SER A 356 5.32 18.28 22.45
C SER A 356 4.99 16.79 22.62
N ILE A 357 5.60 15.91 21.83
CA ILE A 357 5.74 14.51 22.25
C ILE A 357 6.84 14.47 23.31
N ASN A 358 6.41 14.31 24.57
CA ASN A 358 7.27 14.04 25.73
C ASN A 358 8.27 12.92 25.41
N SER A 359 9.43 12.98 26.09
CA SER A 359 10.67 12.21 25.97
C SER A 359 10.59 10.66 25.96
N ASP A 360 9.41 10.06 25.80
CA ASP A 360 9.19 8.62 26.02
C ASP A 360 9.09 7.78 24.74
N PHE A 361 9.14 8.41 23.56
CA PHE A 361 9.28 7.65 22.31
C PHE A 361 10.76 7.38 22.03
N PRO A 362 11.18 6.11 21.86
CA PRO A 362 12.57 5.80 21.55
C PRO A 362 12.97 6.54 20.28
N SER A 363 14.13 7.19 20.31
CA SER A 363 14.72 7.96 19.20
C SER A 363 14.80 7.19 17.88
N ASN A 364 14.75 5.86 17.95
CA ASN A 364 14.89 4.92 16.83
C ASN A 364 13.54 4.30 16.44
N GLY A 365 12.45 4.77 17.05
CA GLY A 365 11.12 4.25 16.82
C GLY A 365 10.45 5.01 15.70
N GLY A 366 10.54 4.52 14.46
CA GLY A 366 9.78 4.93 13.26
C GLY A 366 8.25 5.00 13.43
N LEU A 367 7.80 5.87 14.32
CA LEU A 367 6.50 6.52 14.36
C LEU A 367 6.71 7.99 13.97
N CYS A 368 7.87 8.55 14.33
CA CYS A 368 8.29 9.92 14.12
C CYS A 368 9.82 10.01 14.15
N MET A 369 10.50 10.16 13.00
CA MET A 369 11.92 10.52 13.01
C MET A 369 12.06 11.93 13.55
N LYS A 370 12.45 12.08 14.82
CA LYS A 370 12.79 13.40 15.36
C LYS A 370 14.19 13.81 14.94
N THR A 371 15.13 12.86 14.73
CA THR A 371 16.56 13.20 14.64
C THR A 371 17.49 12.18 13.95
N ASP A 372 17.05 11.02 13.46
CA ASP A 372 18.00 10.04 12.92
C ASP A 372 18.40 10.34 11.46
N MET A 373 19.30 11.32 11.27
CA MET A 373 19.89 11.64 9.97
C MET A 373 21.05 10.70 9.60
N THR A 374 21.35 9.70 10.43
CA THR A 374 22.55 8.86 10.29
C THR A 374 22.26 7.44 9.81
N SER A 375 21.08 6.91 10.12
CA SER A 375 20.62 5.61 9.61
C SER A 375 20.08 5.75 8.19
N THR A 376 20.48 4.86 7.27
CA THR A 376 19.81 4.77 5.97
C THR A 376 18.35 4.34 6.17
N ILE A 377 17.43 4.69 5.26
CA ILE A 377 16.04 4.17 5.32
C ILE A 377 16.04 2.64 5.39
N GLN A 378 17.01 1.97 4.77
CA GLN A 378 17.17 0.52 4.88
C GLN A 378 17.47 0.06 6.30
N ASP A 379 18.25 0.82 7.08
CA ASP A 379 18.54 0.49 8.49
C ASP A 379 17.33 0.77 9.40
N ILE A 380 16.50 1.76 9.05
CA ILE A 380 15.27 2.10 9.79
C ILE A 380 14.16 1.06 9.51
N VAL A 381 13.99 0.69 8.25
CA VAL A 381 12.99 -0.28 7.80
C VAL A 381 13.41 -1.69 8.20
N CYS A 382 14.71 -2.01 8.11
CA CYS A 382 15.25 -3.33 8.38
C CYS A 382 16.28 -3.28 9.50
N CYS A 383 15.88 -3.75 10.69
CA CYS A 383 16.83 -4.05 11.74
C CYS A 383 17.65 -5.27 11.32
N GLY A 384 18.86 -5.08 10.77
CA GLY A 384 19.71 -6.14 10.18
C GLY A 384 19.71 -7.49 10.91
N VAL A 385 20.73 -7.79 11.72
CA VAL A 385 20.66 -8.95 12.63
C VAL A 385 19.92 -8.50 13.88
N CYS A 386 18.58 -8.41 13.79
CA CYS A 386 17.74 -8.47 14.97
C CYS A 386 17.91 -9.88 15.58
N SER A 387 19.06 -10.09 16.24
CA SER A 387 19.32 -11.28 17.01
C SER A 387 18.27 -11.27 18.12
N VAL A 388 17.21 -12.04 17.91
CA VAL A 388 16.36 -12.41 19.01
C VAL A 388 17.29 -13.10 19.99
N ARG A 389 17.68 -12.41 21.07
CA ARG A 389 18.30 -13.06 22.22
C ARG A 389 17.26 -14.05 22.73
N GLY A 390 17.42 -15.29 22.28
CA GLY A 390 16.57 -16.41 22.63
C GLY A 390 15.12 -16.28 22.17
N SER A 391 14.84 -16.33 20.87
CA SER A 391 13.63 -17.08 20.50
C SER A 391 14.00 -18.54 20.71
N HIS A 392 13.28 -19.22 21.60
CA HIS A 392 13.16 -20.66 21.48
C HIS A 392 12.67 -20.92 20.07
N ARG A 393 13.58 -21.27 19.16
CA ARG A 393 13.26 -21.99 17.93
C ARG A 393 12.45 -23.19 18.42
N LEU A 394 11.13 -23.12 18.33
CA LEU A 394 10.31 -24.32 18.23
C LEU A 394 10.74 -24.94 16.91
N GLY A 395 11.79 -25.74 17.00
CA GLY A 395 12.47 -26.30 15.87
C GLY A 395 11.50 -27.14 15.06
N SER A 396 11.87 -27.32 13.80
CA SER A 396 11.37 -28.28 12.81
C SER A 396 11.21 -29.74 13.31
N LYS A 397 11.46 -30.01 14.60
CA LYS A 397 11.16 -31.25 15.30
C LYS A 397 9.69 -31.37 15.76
N VAL A 398 8.91 -30.29 15.87
CA VAL A 398 7.48 -30.40 16.23
C VAL A 398 6.64 -30.90 15.04
N ILE A 399 6.97 -30.51 13.82
CA ILE A 399 6.28 -31.01 12.61
C ILE A 399 6.68 -32.46 12.30
N ALA A 400 7.91 -32.88 12.62
CA ALA A 400 8.31 -34.29 12.55
C ALA A 400 7.60 -35.15 13.64
N GLY A 401 7.34 -34.59 14.83
CA GLY A 401 6.63 -35.28 15.90
C GLY A 401 5.15 -35.56 15.58
N VAL A 402 4.47 -34.63 14.91
CA VAL A 402 3.06 -34.81 14.51
C VAL A 402 2.95 -35.78 13.33
N ALA A 403 3.86 -35.74 12.35
CA ALA A 403 3.84 -36.69 11.23
C ALA A 403 4.11 -38.15 11.67
N VAL A 404 5.04 -38.37 12.61
CA VAL A 404 5.35 -39.72 13.12
C VAL A 404 4.26 -40.21 14.09
N GLY A 405 3.70 -39.32 14.91
CA GLY A 405 2.58 -39.64 15.81
C GLY A 405 1.30 -40.04 15.05
N SER A 406 0.99 -39.34 13.95
CA SER A 406 -0.17 -39.65 13.11
C SER A 406 0.00 -40.98 12.36
N LEU A 407 1.20 -41.34 11.89
CA LEU A 407 1.45 -42.62 11.23
C LEU A 407 1.37 -43.81 12.19
N LEU A 408 1.92 -43.67 13.41
CA LEU A 408 1.81 -44.69 14.45
C LEU A 408 0.36 -44.86 14.94
N GLY A 409 -0.38 -43.76 15.09
CA GLY A 409 -1.80 -43.81 15.45
C GLY A 409 -2.64 -44.53 14.39
N LEU A 410 -2.36 -44.29 13.10
CA LEU A 410 -3.06 -44.96 12.00
C LEU A 410 -2.73 -46.45 11.94
N LEU A 411 -1.47 -46.84 12.17
CA LEU A 411 -1.08 -48.26 12.25
C LEU A 411 -1.73 -48.99 13.42
N VAL A 412 -1.85 -48.36 14.59
CA VAL A 412 -2.54 -48.94 15.75
C VAL A 412 -4.03 -49.13 15.46
N LEU A 413 -4.70 -48.16 14.83
CA LEU A 413 -6.11 -48.27 14.45
C LEU A 413 -6.34 -49.38 13.41
N VAL A 414 -5.45 -49.52 12.42
CA VAL A 414 -5.51 -50.63 11.45
C VAL A 414 -5.30 -51.97 12.15
N PHE A 415 -4.35 -52.06 13.10
CA PHE A 415 -4.10 -53.29 13.84
C PHE A 415 -5.28 -53.70 14.73
N ILE A 416 -5.90 -52.73 15.42
CA ILE A 416 -7.13 -52.96 16.20
C ILE A 416 -8.28 -53.38 15.27
N GLY A 417 -8.41 -52.76 14.09
CA GLY A 417 -9.41 -53.14 13.09
C GLY A 417 -9.22 -54.58 12.57
N VAL A 418 -7.97 -54.98 12.30
CA VAL A 418 -7.64 -56.34 11.84
C VAL A 418 -7.87 -57.38 12.94
N LEU A 419 -7.50 -57.08 14.19
CA LEU A 419 -7.77 -57.97 15.33
C LEU A 419 -9.27 -58.07 15.62
N GLY A 420 -10.00 -56.96 15.55
CA GLY A 420 -11.45 -56.92 15.67
C GLY A 420 -12.15 -57.73 14.59
N TRP A 421 -11.72 -57.60 13.33
CA TRP A 421 -12.25 -58.40 12.23
C TRP A 421 -11.93 -59.90 12.40
N ARG A 422 -10.70 -60.26 12.77
CA ARG A 422 -10.36 -61.67 13.07
C ARG A 422 -11.19 -62.25 14.22
N GLY A 423 -11.45 -61.45 15.26
CA GLY A 423 -12.33 -61.82 16.36
C GLY A 423 -13.78 -62.00 15.93
N TYR A 424 -14.30 -61.08 15.11
CA TYR A 424 -15.65 -61.16 14.54
C TYR A 424 -15.83 -62.39 13.65
N ARG A 425 -14.84 -62.69 12.80
CA ARG A 425 -14.86 -63.87 11.92
C ARG A 425 -14.87 -65.18 12.73
N LYS A 426 -14.05 -65.30 13.77
CA LYS A 426 -14.07 -66.48 14.65
C LYS A 426 -15.39 -66.62 15.42
N ARG A 427 -16.01 -65.51 15.84
CA ARG A 427 -17.34 -65.57 16.47
C ARG A 427 -18.40 -66.02 15.48
N LYS A 428 -18.36 -65.54 14.24
CA LYS A 428 -19.28 -65.94 13.17
C LYS A 428 -19.13 -67.42 12.81
N GLU A 429 -17.91 -67.93 12.77
CA GLU A 429 -17.63 -69.36 12.56
C GLU A 429 -18.18 -70.21 13.73
N LYS A 430 -18.01 -69.77 14.98
CA LYS A 430 -18.64 -70.45 16.14
C LYS A 430 -20.16 -70.40 16.15
N THR A 431 -20.78 -69.29 15.72
CA THR A 431 -22.25 -69.20 15.62
C THR A 431 -22.79 -70.04 14.46
N ALA A 432 -22.02 -70.24 13.39
CA ALA A 432 -22.37 -71.16 12.31
C ALA A 432 -22.31 -72.63 12.78
N GLU A 433 -21.31 -73.02 13.57
CA GLU A 433 -21.24 -74.37 14.19
C GLU A 433 -22.36 -74.61 15.22
N GLU A 434 -22.75 -73.60 16.01
CA GLU A 434 -23.90 -73.72 16.93
C GLU A 434 -25.25 -73.79 16.19
N ALA A 435 -25.41 -73.06 15.08
CA ALA A 435 -26.61 -73.14 14.26
C ALA A 435 -26.75 -74.49 13.54
N GLU A 436 -25.64 -75.15 13.19
CA GLU A 436 -25.65 -76.48 12.57
C GLU A 436 -25.94 -77.60 13.59
N ARG A 437 -25.55 -77.44 14.87
CA ARG A 437 -25.96 -78.36 15.95
C ARG A 437 -27.46 -78.28 16.27
N ILE A 438 -28.08 -77.11 16.14
CA ILE A 438 -29.52 -76.94 16.38
C ILE A 438 -30.35 -77.58 15.26
N ASN A 439 -29.82 -77.66 14.03
CA ASN A 439 -30.51 -78.28 12.89
C ASN A 439 -30.36 -79.82 12.79
N ASN A 440 -29.52 -80.44 13.62
CA ASN A 440 -29.33 -81.90 13.66
C ASN A 440 -29.98 -82.59 14.86
N PHE A 441 -30.95 -81.94 15.51
CA PHE A 441 -31.84 -82.66 16.44
C PHE A 441 -32.88 -83.47 15.64
N PRO A 442 -32.95 -84.79 15.81
CA PRO A 442 -34.02 -85.59 15.22
C PRO A 442 -35.36 -85.12 15.77
N GLY A 443 -36.32 -84.98 14.85
CA GLY A 443 -37.65 -84.47 15.13
C GLY A 443 -38.39 -85.35 16.12
N ASP A 444 -38.60 -84.82 17.32
CA ASP A 444 -39.87 -84.88 18.00
C ASP A 444 -39.93 -83.72 19.00
N VAL A 445 -41.12 -83.16 19.20
CA VAL A 445 -41.41 -81.97 20.04
C VAL A 445 -41.15 -80.61 19.37
N LYS A 446 -41.88 -80.32 18.28
CA LYS A 446 -42.06 -78.96 17.74
C LYS A 446 -43.47 -78.37 17.94
N ASP A 447 -44.30 -79.00 18.75
CA ASP A 447 -45.61 -78.49 19.16
C ASP A 447 -45.61 -78.25 20.68
N ASN A 448 -45.28 -77.04 21.14
CA ASN A 448 -45.82 -76.45 22.39
C ASN A 448 -45.26 -75.09 22.85
N PHE A 449 -44.46 -74.35 22.07
CA PHE A 449 -44.05 -72.99 22.47
C PHE A 449 -44.51 -71.91 21.50
N GLY A 450 -45.82 -71.90 21.26
CA GLY A 450 -46.55 -70.79 20.66
C GLY A 450 -47.42 -70.08 21.70
N LEU A 451 -46.86 -69.65 22.84
CA LEU A 451 -47.54 -68.77 23.80
C LEU A 451 -46.53 -68.24 24.81
N LEU A 452 -46.03 -67.02 24.57
CA LEU A 452 -45.57 -66.00 25.53
C LEU A 452 -44.53 -65.08 24.87
N ARG A 453 -45.02 -64.06 24.16
CA ARG A 453 -44.44 -62.70 24.15
C ARG A 453 -45.40 -61.75 23.44
N ARG A 454 -46.28 -61.17 24.25
CA ARG A 454 -46.49 -59.71 24.20
C ARG A 454 -45.36 -59.08 25.01
#